data_AF-A0A7C0WS91-F1
#
_entry.id   AF-A0A7C0WS91-F1
#
_cell.length_a   1.000
_cell.length_b   1.000
_cell.length_c   1.000
_cell.angle_alpha   90.00
_cell.angle_beta   90.00
_cell.angle_gamma   90.00
#
_symmetry.space_group_name_H-M   'P 1'
#
loop_
_entity.id
_entity.type
_entity.pdbx_description
1 polymer ?
#
loop_
_entity_poly.entity_id
_entity_poly.type
_entity_poly.pdbx_seq_one_letter_code
_entity_poly.pdbx_strand_id
1 'polypeptide(L)' 'MIYCVMPYVIEGLIPIEKTLNKDELVTDAGAALIRDRVEVIDFQEKILQLAGGEKITYEKLVIATGATPSIPP' A
#
# COMPACT_ATOMS: atom_id res chain seq x y z
N MET A 1 3.45 2.87 -6.52
CA MET A 1 4.20 2.69 -7.78
C MET A 1 3.27 2.14 -8.84
N ILE A 2 3.36 2.63 -10.08
CA ILE A 2 2.59 2.16 -11.23
C ILE A 2 3.38 1.00 -11.87
N TYR A 3 3.05 -0.23 -11.47
CA TYR A 3 3.83 -1.41 -11.85
C TYR A 3 3.88 -1.67 -13.36
N CYS A 4 2.83 -1.32 -14.11
CA CYS A 4 2.82 -1.50 -15.56
C CYS A 4 3.83 -0.63 -16.32
N VAL A 5 4.38 0.41 -15.68
CA VAL A 5 5.37 1.31 -16.28
C VAL A 5 6.81 0.83 -16.00
N MET A 6 7.00 -0.11 -15.07
CA MET A 6 8.31 -0.62 -14.66
C MET A 6 9.21 -1.09 -15.83
N PRO A 7 8.71 -1.82 -16.86
CA PRO A 7 9.57 -2.24 -17.98
C PRO A 7 10.22 -1.06 -18.73
N TYR A 8 9.46 0.02 -18.96
CA TYR A 8 9.96 1.21 -19.66
C TYR A 8 11.01 1.98 -18.85
N VAL A 9 10.93 1.91 -17.51
CA VAL A 9 11.94 2.49 -16.63
C VAL A 9 13.23 1.67 -16.68
N ILE A 10 13.12 0.34 -16.70
CA ILE A 10 14.27 -0.57 -16.85
C ILE A 10 14.98 -0.36 -18.20
N GLU A 11 14.22 -0.11 -19.27
CA GLU A 11 14.78 0.23 -20.59
C GLU A 11 15.38 1.65 -20.68
N GLY A 12 15.25 2.47 -19.63
CA GLY A 12 15.73 3.85 -19.62
C GLY A 12 14.89 4.83 -20.43
N LEU A 13 13.69 4.43 -20.86
CA LEU A 13 12.78 5.27 -21.64
C LEU A 13 12.07 6.32 -20.78
N ILE A 14 11.89 6.05 -19.49
CA ILE A 14 11.14 6.91 -18.57
C ILE A 14 11.87 6.99 -17.21
N PRO A 15 11.99 8.18 -16.60
CA PRO A 15 12.54 8.33 -15.25
C PRO A 15 11.66 7.67 -14.18
N ILE A 16 12.28 7.11 -13.13
CA ILE A 16 11.60 6.34 -12.08
C ILE A 16 10.53 7.14 -11.34
N GLU A 17 10.72 8.45 -11.20
CA GLU A 17 9.80 9.37 -10.51
C GLU A 17 8.42 9.39 -11.18
N LYS A 18 8.35 9.11 -12.50
CA LYS A 18 7.08 9.01 -13.23
C LYS A 18 6.28 7.75 -12.91
N THR A 19 6.87 6.79 -12.19
CA THR A 19 6.15 5.60 -11.69
C THR A 19 5.47 5.84 -10.35
N LEU A 20 5.68 6.99 -9.71
CA LEU A 20 5.18 7.26 -8.37
C LEU A 20 3.93 8.14 -8.45
N ASN A 21 2.82 7.62 -7.93
CA ASN A 21 1.68 8.46 -7.60
C ASN A 21 2.04 9.28 -6.37
N LYS A 22 1.59 10.53 -6.33
CA LYS A 22 1.81 11.39 -5.18
C LYS A 22 0.76 11.13 -4.10
N ASP A 23 1.11 11.44 -2.85
CA ASP A 23 0.25 11.24 -1.68
C ASP A 23 -1.03 12.07 -1.73
N GLU A 24 -1.02 13.19 -2.46
CA GLU A 24 -2.16 14.07 -2.68
C GLU A 24 -3.36 13.34 -3.29
N LEU A 25 -3.14 12.23 -4.01
CA LEU A 25 -4.22 11.36 -4.48
C LEU A 25 -5.11 10.84 -3.34
N VAL A 26 -4.55 10.66 -2.15
CA VAL A 26 -5.26 10.21 -0.93
C VAL A 26 -5.66 11.40 -0.06
N THR A 27 -4.74 12.34 0.18
CA THR A 27 -4.99 13.43 1.13
C THR A 27 -5.97 14.46 0.59
N ASP A 28 -5.99 14.74 -0.71
CA ASP A 28 -6.93 15.70 -1.31
C ASP A 28 -8.37 15.17 -1.31
N ALA A 29 -8.54 13.84 -1.20
CA ALA A 29 -9.84 13.20 -0.98
C ALA A 29 -10.31 13.29 0.48
N GLY A 30 -9.53 13.90 1.38
CA GLY A 30 -9.84 14.04 2.81
C GLY A 30 -9.53 12.81 3.65
N ALA A 31 -8.81 11.81 3.10
CA ALA A 31 -8.41 10.61 3.82
C ALA A 31 -7.06 10.79 4.53
N ALA A 32 -6.92 10.15 5.70
CA ALA A 32 -5.63 10.06 6.39
C ALA A 32 -4.73 9.02 5.72
N LEU A 33 -3.50 9.41 5.38
CA LEU A 33 -2.49 8.50 4.87
C LEU A 33 -1.55 8.06 5.99
N ILE A 34 -1.65 6.78 6.39
CA ILE A 34 -0.79 6.18 7.40
C ILE A 34 0.30 5.38 6.70
N ARG A 35 1.57 5.75 6.91
CA ARG A 35 2.74 5.07 6.35
C ARG A 35 3.27 4.02 7.33
N ASP A 36 2.58 2.90 7.42
CA ASP A 36 2.98 1.75 8.24
C ASP A 36 2.48 0.44 7.60
N ARG A 37 2.90 -0.71 8.13
CA ARG A 37 2.50 -2.05 7.71
C ARG A 37 1.53 -2.63 8.72
N VAL A 38 0.39 -3.12 8.24
CA VAL A 38 -0.50 -3.97 9.04
C VAL A 38 0.12 -5.37 9.15
N GLU A 39 0.31 -5.88 10.36
CA GLU A 39 0.82 -7.23 10.62
C GLU A 39 -0.29 -8.21 10.99
N VAL A 40 -1.29 -7.76 11.75
CA VAL A 40 -2.39 -8.59 12.25
C VAL A 40 -3.73 -7.90 12.02
N ILE A 41 -4.72 -8.70 11.63
CA ILE A 41 -6.12 -8.28 11.50
C ILE A 41 -6.95 -9.20 12.39
N ASP A 42 -7.59 -8.62 13.42
CA ASP A 42 -8.61 -9.29 14.20
C ASP A 42 -9.99 -8.95 13.63
N PHE A 43 -10.63 -9.92 12.98
CA PHE A 43 -11.94 -9.73 12.37
C PHE A 43 -13.11 -9.80 13.35
N GLN A 44 -12.91 -10.39 14.53
CA GLN A 44 -13.94 -10.48 15.56
C GLN A 44 -14.06 -9.13 16.29
N GLU A 45 -12.93 -8.64 16.79
CA GLU A 45 -12.86 -7.36 17.50
C GLU A 45 -12.79 -6.16 16.55
N LYS A 46 -12.56 -6.41 15.26
CA LYS A 46 -12.37 -5.41 14.20
C LYS A 46 -11.21 -4.44 14.48
N ILE A 47 -10.05 -5.00 14.80
CA ILE A 47 -8.84 -4.26 15.15
C ILE A 47 -7.69 -4.67 14.23
N LEU A 48 -6.94 -3.67 13.76
CA LEU A 48 -5.66 -3.82 13.06
C LEU A 48 -4.52 -3.62 14.06
N GLN A 49 -3.43 -4.37 13.92
CA GLN A 49 -2.16 -4.10 14.61
C GLN A 49 -1.11 -3.73 13.57
N LEU A 50 -0.51 -2.55 13.75
CA LEU A 50 0.55 -2.05 12.90
C LEU A 50 1.91 -2.52 13.41
N ALA A 51 2.90 -2.60 12.52
CA ALA A 51 4.28 -2.96 12.87
C ALA A 51 4.90 -1.97 13.87
N GLY A 52 4.47 -0.70 13.87
CA GLY A 52 4.83 0.29 14.89
C GLY A 52 4.24 0.03 16.29
N GLY A 53 3.40 -1.00 16.46
CA GLY A 53 2.75 -1.37 17.73
C GLY A 53 1.41 -0.68 17.99
N GLU A 54 1.01 0.26 17.13
CA GLU A 54 -0.29 0.93 17.20
C GLU A 54 -1.44 -0.02 16.83
N LYS A 55 -2.60 0.20 17.47
CA LYS A 55 -3.84 -0.52 17.18
C LYS A 55 -4.91 0.42 16.65
N ILE A 56 -5.57 0.02 15.55
CA ILE A 56 -6.60 0.81 14.88
C ILE A 56 -7.89 -0.01 14.78
N THR A 57 -9.01 0.52 15.28
CA THR A 57 -10.34 -0.09 15.13
C THR A 57 -10.99 0.34 13.82
N TYR A 58 -11.74 -0.57 13.18
CA TYR A 58 -12.47 -0.27 11.94
C TYR A 58 -13.93 -0.71 12.00
N GLU A 59 -14.81 -0.03 11.25
CA GLU A 59 -16.18 -0.50 11.03
C GLU A 59 -16.26 -1.43 9.82
N LYS A 60 -15.61 -1.02 8.74
CA LYS A 60 -15.49 -1.72 7.45
C LYS A 60 -14.00 -1.77 7.06
N LEU A 61 -13.60 -2.88 6.45
CA LEU A 61 -12.22 -3.10 6.00
C LEU A 61 -12.21 -3.46 4.52
N VAL A 62 -11.37 -2.76 3.75
CA VAL A 62 -11.07 -3.08 2.36
C VAL A 62 -9.62 -3.58 2.30
N ILE A 63 -9.42 -4.79 1.78
CA ILE A 63 -8.08 -5.39 1.64
C ILE A 63 -7.59 -5.11 0.22
N ALA A 64 -6.63 -4.21 0.10
CA ALA A 64 -6.00 -3.79 -1.16
C ALA A 64 -4.47 -3.94 -1.11
N THR A 65 -3.97 -5.01 -0.46
CA THR A 65 -2.54 -5.25 -0.20
C THR A 65 -1.72 -5.68 -1.42
N GLY A 66 -2.35 -5.80 -2.60
CA GLY A 66 -1.69 -6.21 -3.83
C GLY A 66 -1.31 -7.69 -3.84
N ALA A 67 -0.22 -8.01 -4.54
CA ALA A 67 0.29 -9.37 -4.70
C ALA A 67 1.82 -9.37 -4.63
N THR A 68 2.40 -10.53 -4.31
CA THR A 68 3.84 -10.77 -4.31
C THR A 68 4.19 -11.87 -5.31
N PRO A 69 5.33 -11.78 -6.02
CA PRO A 69 5.72 -12.81 -6.98
C PRO A 69 5.95 -14.15 -6.27
N SER A 70 5.56 -15.25 -6.93
CA SER A 70 5.91 -16.59 -6.47
C SER A 70 7.38 -16.86 -6.73
N ILE A 71 8.11 -17.34 -5.74
CA ILE A 71 9.52 -17.72 -5.86
C ILE A 71 9.58 -19.21 -6.19
N PRO A 72 10.10 -19.62 -7.37
CA PRO A 72 10.31 -21.03 -7.72
C PRO A 72 11.33 -21.72 -6.78
N PRO A 73 11.31 -23.06 -6.68
CA PRO A 73 12.30 -23.82 -5.90
C PRO A 73 13.74 -23.70 -6.44
#